data_AF-A0A0F3MAW9-F1
#
_entry.id   AF-A0A0F3MAW9-F1
#
_cell.length_a   1.000
_cell.length_b   1.000
_cell.length_c   1.000
_cell.angle_alpha   90.00
_cell.angle_beta   90.00
_cell.angle_gamma   90.00
#
_symmetry.space_group_name_H-M   'P 1'
#
loop_
_entity.id
_entity.type
_entity.pdbx_description
1 polymer ?
#
loop_
_entity_poly.entity_id
_entity_poly.type
_entity_poly.pdbx_seq_one_letter_code
_entity_poly.pdbx_strand_id
1 'polypeptide(L)'
;MRYGVSFSGLGGTVKYLKNTVMAKFFKSFLDNKVTFMFVTRFNNIRGALGEEVKVYDLLKVSQDHLRGFTGIGPKIQAIDLRIGGTNSYTASAELFVPIGLPDELNARGSIFMDIGSVWEGIM
;
A
#
# COMPACT_ATOMS: atom_id res chain seq x y z
N MET A 1 -3.35 -2.64 -14.68
CA MET A 1 -4.13 -3.00 -13.46
C MET A 1 -3.72 -4.39 -13.01
N ARG A 2 -3.73 -4.66 -11.71
CA ARG A 2 -3.44 -5.98 -11.15
C ARG A 2 -4.49 -6.33 -10.10
N TYR A 3 -5.09 -7.49 -10.24
CA TYR A 3 -5.88 -8.14 -9.19
C TYR A 3 -5.16 -9.40 -8.76
N GLY A 4 -5.15 -9.69 -7.47
CA GLY A 4 -4.50 -10.87 -6.91
C GLY A 4 -5.27 -11.41 -5.72
N VAL A 5 -5.31 -12.73 -5.64
CA VAL A 5 -5.84 -13.48 -4.51
C VAL A 5 -4.73 -14.37 -3.99
N SER A 6 -4.48 -14.33 -2.69
CA SER A 6 -3.54 -15.22 -2.02
C SER A 6 -4.28 -16.04 -0.98
N PHE A 7 -4.08 -17.34 -1.00
CA PHE A 7 -4.61 -18.26 0.01
C PHE A 7 -3.45 -18.83 0.83
N SER A 8 -3.60 -18.82 2.14
CA SER A 8 -2.72 -19.52 3.08
C SER A 8 -3.50 -20.69 3.70
N GLY A 9 -2.85 -21.84 3.92
CA GLY A 9 -3.47 -22.97 4.61
C GLY A 9 -3.19 -24.37 4.05
N LEU A 10 -2.45 -24.50 2.94
CA LEU A 10 -2.08 -25.80 2.38
C LEU A 10 -0.98 -26.46 3.22
N GLY A 11 -1.37 -27.13 4.31
CA GLY A 11 -0.47 -27.81 5.25
C GLY A 11 0.04 -26.96 6.41
N GLY A 12 -0.41 -25.70 6.54
CA GLY A 12 -0.05 -24.79 7.62
C GLY A 12 -1.19 -24.53 8.62
N THR A 13 -0.84 -24.01 9.80
CA THR A 13 -1.75 -23.66 10.90
C THR A 13 -2.32 -22.23 10.79
N VAL A 14 -2.19 -21.59 9.62
CA VAL A 14 -2.68 -20.24 9.36
C VAL A 14 -3.49 -20.28 8.08
N LYS A 15 -4.80 -20.06 8.21
CA LYS A 15 -5.73 -20.11 7.08
C LYS A 15 -6.39 -18.75 6.86
N TYR A 16 -6.00 -18.09 5.77
CA TYR A 16 -6.62 -16.83 5.37
C TYR A 16 -6.71 -16.71 3.84
N LEU A 17 -7.59 -15.82 3.41
CA LEU A 17 -7.67 -15.32 2.04
C LEU A 17 -7.33 -13.84 2.03
N LYS A 18 -6.37 -13.43 1.20
CA LYS A 18 -6.00 -12.03 0.98
C LYS A 18 -6.33 -11.63 -0.45
N ASN A 19 -7.11 -10.57 -0.58
CA ASN A 19 -7.41 -9.91 -1.84
C ASN A 19 -6.56 -8.64 -1.96
N THR A 20 -5.96 -8.43 -3.12
CA THR A 20 -5.22 -7.21 -3.45
C THR A 20 -5.68 -6.69 -4.82
N VAL A 21 -6.13 -5.45 -4.84
CA VAL A 21 -6.42 -4.69 -6.07
C VAL A 21 -5.40 -3.57 -6.18
N MET A 22 -4.81 -3.40 -7.36
CA MET A 22 -3.88 -2.31 -7.64
C MET A 22 -4.14 -1.74 -9.03
N ALA A 23 -4.27 -0.42 -9.11
CA ALA A 23 -4.31 0.31 -10.37
C ALA A 23 -3.18 1.33 -10.41
N LYS A 24 -2.57 1.49 -11.58
CA LYS A 24 -1.49 2.45 -11.81
C LYS A 24 -1.72 3.09 -13.18
N PHE A 25 -1.66 4.41 -13.23
CA PHE A 25 -1.88 5.23 -14.40
C PHE A 25 -0.70 6.17 -14.57
N PHE A 26 -0.29 6.40 -15.81
CA PHE A 26 0.76 7.34 -16.16
C PHE A 26 0.28 8.23 -17.29
N LYS A 27 0.65 9.50 -17.22
CA LYS A 27 0.46 10.45 -18.32
C LYS A 27 1.65 11.38 -18.42
N SER A 28 2.23 11.44 -19.60
CA SER A 28 3.31 12.37 -19.90
C SER A 28 2.78 13.64 -20.54
N PHE A 29 3.47 14.74 -20.28
CA PHE A 29 3.22 16.07 -20.81
C PHE A 29 4.55 16.69 -21.25
N LEU A 30 4.48 17.77 -22.04
CA LEU A 30 5.64 18.56 -22.46
C LEU A 30 6.75 17.68 -23.06
N ASP A 31 6.43 16.89 -24.08
CA ASP A 31 7.36 15.96 -24.74
C ASP A 31 8.09 15.02 -23.78
N ASN A 32 7.34 14.44 -22.84
CA ASN A 32 7.84 13.52 -21.80
C ASN A 32 8.76 14.15 -20.74
N LYS A 33 8.87 15.48 -20.69
CA LYS A 33 9.65 16.15 -19.63
C LYS A 33 8.96 16.10 -18.28
N VAL A 34 7.63 16.09 -18.28
CA VAL A 34 6.80 16.02 -17.07
C VAL A 34 5.92 14.78 -17.13
N THR A 35 5.96 13.96 -16.09
CA THR A 35 5.16 12.72 -16.03
C THR A 35 4.34 12.71 -14.76
N PHE A 36 3.04 12.61 -14.91
CA PHE A 36 2.13 12.32 -13.82
C PHE A 36 1.97 10.81 -13.66
N MET A 37 2.05 10.34 -12.41
CA MET A 37 1.72 8.99 -11.99
C MET A 37 0.60 9.05 -10.95
N PHE A 38 -0.39 8.19 -11.12
CA PHE A 38 -1.35 7.89 -10.07
C PHE A 38 -1.32 6.39 -9.78
N VAL A 39 -1.21 6.01 -8.52
CA VAL A 39 -1.29 4.62 -8.09
C VAL A 39 -2.24 4.49 -6.92
N THR A 40 -3.11 3.48 -6.96
CA THR A 40 -3.97 3.12 -5.84
C THR A 40 -3.90 1.63 -5.58
N ARG A 41 -4.02 1.26 -4.31
CA ARG A 41 -4.03 -0.13 -3.84
C ARG A 41 -5.10 -0.28 -2.78
N PHE A 42 -5.85 -1.36 -2.89
CA PHE A 42 -6.79 -1.83 -1.88
C PHE A 42 -6.39 -3.25 -1.49
N ASN A 43 -6.38 -3.56 -0.20
CA ASN A 43 -6.20 -4.92 0.28
C ASN A 43 -7.23 -5.25 1.35
N ASN A 44 -7.72 -6.48 1.30
CA ASN A 44 -8.56 -7.08 2.33
C ASN A 44 -8.00 -8.46 2.66
N ILE A 45 -7.91 -8.77 3.95
CA ILE A 45 -7.55 -10.10 4.44
C ILE A 45 -8.67 -10.61 5.33
N ARG A 46 -9.06 -11.86 5.15
CA ARG A 46 -10.08 -12.53 5.95
C ARG A 46 -9.65 -13.94 6.31
N GLY A 47 -10.13 -14.40 7.46
CA GLY A 47 -9.98 -15.78 7.89
C GLY A 47 -10.60 -16.76 6.89
N ALA A 48 -10.09 -17.99 6.87
CA ALA A 48 -10.60 -19.06 6.03
C ALA A 48 -10.74 -20.36 6.81
N LEU A 49 -11.68 -21.23 6.37
CA LEU A 49 -11.90 -22.55 6.96
C LEU A 49 -12.16 -22.52 8.48
N GLY A 50 -12.88 -21.50 8.95
CA GLY A 50 -13.25 -21.32 10.36
C GLY A 50 -12.17 -20.70 11.24
N GLU A 51 -11.00 -20.33 10.69
CA GLU A 51 -9.96 -19.61 11.43
C GLU A 51 -10.07 -18.10 11.24
N GLU A 52 -9.64 -17.33 12.24
CA GLU A 52 -9.46 -15.89 12.14
C GLU A 52 -8.05 -15.53 11.64
N VAL A 53 -7.90 -14.31 11.11
CA VAL A 53 -6.59 -13.78 10.73
C VAL A 53 -5.78 -13.54 12.00
N LYS A 54 -4.54 -14.02 12.08
CA LYS A 54 -3.70 -13.77 13.26
C LYS A 54 -3.19 -12.33 13.26
N VAL A 55 -2.93 -11.78 14.44
CA VAL A 55 -2.40 -10.40 14.62
C VAL A 55 -1.16 -10.14 13.74
N TYR A 56 -0.27 -11.13 13.63
CA TYR A 56 0.96 -11.03 12.83
C TYR A 56 0.72 -10.98 11.32
N ASP A 57 -0.42 -11.46 10.84
CA ASP A 57 -0.81 -11.50 9.43
C ASP A 57 -1.64 -10.27 9.01
N LEU A 58 -1.98 -9.39 9.96
CA LEU A 58 -2.74 -8.18 9.68
C LEU A 58 -2.01 -7.27 8.68
N LEU A 59 -2.82 -6.56 7.88
CA LEU A 59 -2.32 -5.64 6.89
C LEU A 59 -1.69 -4.43 7.56
N LYS A 60 -0.53 -4.06 7.04
CA LYS A 60 0.20 -2.83 7.38
C LYS A 60 0.50 -2.09 6.09
N VAL A 61 0.55 -0.77 6.18
CA VAL A 61 1.00 0.09 5.09
C VAL A 61 2.45 0.48 5.36
N SER A 62 3.33 0.21 4.39
CA SER A 62 4.74 0.59 4.44
C SER A 62 4.95 2.05 4.01
N GLN A 63 6.11 2.59 4.37
CA GLN A 63 6.52 3.94 3.97
C GLN A 63 6.61 4.12 2.44
N ASP A 64 6.83 3.03 1.69
CA ASP A 64 6.87 3.04 0.22
C ASP A 64 5.50 3.30 -0.42
N HIS A 65 4.41 3.18 0.36
CA HIS A 65 3.04 3.40 -0.13
C HIS A 65 2.38 4.60 0.54
N LEU A 66 2.97 5.11 1.61
CA LEU A 66 2.52 6.30 2.33
C LEU A 66 3.76 6.95 2.97
N ARG A 67 4.41 7.85 2.23
CA ARG A 67 5.64 8.50 2.68
C ARG A 67 5.37 9.41 3.87
N GLY A 68 6.36 9.52 4.76
CA GLY A 68 6.29 10.35 5.97
C GLY A 68 5.71 9.66 7.21
N PHE A 69 5.24 8.41 7.09
CA PHE A 69 4.69 7.66 8.20
C PHE A 69 5.50 6.39 8.47
N THR A 70 5.75 6.09 9.74
CA THR A 70 6.34 4.82 10.21
C THR A 70 5.28 3.73 10.40
N GLY A 71 3.99 4.09 10.28
CA GLY A 71 2.85 3.19 10.29
C GLY A 71 1.53 3.93 10.53
N ILE A 72 0.43 3.34 10.09
CA ILE A 72 -0.94 3.85 10.29
C ILE A 72 -1.90 2.71 10.69
N GLY A 73 -3.06 3.07 11.25
CA GLY A 73 -4.13 2.13 11.58
C GLY A 73 -4.24 1.77 13.06
N PRO A 74 -5.00 0.69 13.38
CA PRO A 74 -5.26 0.27 14.75
C PRO A 74 -3.98 0.04 15.55
N LYS A 75 -4.01 0.52 16.79
CA LYS A 75 -2.90 0.38 17.75
C LYS A 75 -3.40 -0.07 19.10
N ILE A 76 -2.59 -0.88 19.78
CA ILE A 76 -2.79 -1.18 21.20
C ILE A 76 -2.25 0.01 21.98
N GLN A 77 -3.15 0.78 22.60
CA GLN A 77 -2.79 2.03 23.28
C GLN A 77 -1.83 1.81 24.46
N ALA A 78 -1.98 0.72 25.20
CA ALA A 78 -1.19 0.43 26.40
C ALA A 78 0.32 0.28 26.15
N ILE A 79 0.71 -0.14 24.93
CA ILE A 79 2.11 -0.38 24.55
C ILE A 79 2.53 0.39 23.28
N ASP A 80 1.69 1.35 22.87
CA ASP A 80 1.81 2.13 21.62
C ASP A 80 2.19 1.32 20.36
N LEU A 81 1.70 0.08 20.27
CA LEU A 81 2.04 -0.84 19.19
C LEU A 81 0.96 -0.80 18.11
N ARG A 82 1.34 -0.42 16.89
CA ARG A 82 0.49 -0.55 15.70
C ARG A 82 0.45 -2.01 15.25
N ILE A 83 -0.73 -2.61 15.36
CA ILE A 83 -0.94 -4.03 15.04
C ILE A 83 -1.33 -4.24 13.57
N GLY A 84 -1.92 -3.22 12.93
CA GLY A 84 -2.45 -3.30 11.57
C GLY A 84 -3.96 -3.52 11.56
N GLY A 85 -4.51 -3.95 10.42
CA GLY A 85 -5.94 -4.22 10.27
C GLY A 85 -6.28 -5.23 9.18
N THR A 86 -7.54 -5.60 9.06
CA THR A 86 -8.03 -6.55 8.05
C THR A 86 -8.29 -5.88 6.71
N ASN A 87 -8.33 -4.56 6.69
CA ASN A 87 -8.51 -3.76 5.48
C ASN A 87 -7.47 -2.64 5.38
N SER A 88 -7.06 -2.33 4.15
CA SER A 88 -6.17 -1.20 3.87
C SER A 88 -6.43 -0.60 2.49
N TYR A 89 -6.22 0.70 2.36
CA TYR A 89 -6.09 1.35 1.07
C TYR A 89 -4.96 2.38 1.10
N THR A 90 -4.34 2.59 -0.06
CA THR A 90 -3.35 3.65 -0.28
C THR A 90 -3.56 4.24 -1.66
N ALA A 91 -3.47 5.55 -1.81
CA ALA A 91 -3.43 6.21 -3.11
C ALA A 91 -2.34 7.29 -3.11
N SER A 92 -1.60 7.37 -4.21
CA SER A 92 -0.50 8.30 -4.40
C SER A 92 -0.62 8.97 -5.76
N ALA A 93 -0.60 10.29 -5.76
CA ALA A 93 -0.45 11.12 -6.94
C ALA A 93 0.96 11.71 -6.93
N GLU A 94 1.71 11.56 -8.01
CA GLU A 94 3.10 12.00 -8.11
C GLU A 94 3.38 12.64 -9.47
N LEU A 95 4.06 13.77 -9.45
CA LEU A 95 4.50 14.50 -10.62
C LEU A 95 6.03 14.48 -10.67
N PHE A 96 6.57 13.89 -11.73
CA PHE A 96 7.99 13.92 -12.03
C PHE A 96 8.29 15.12 -12.92
N VAL A 97 9.24 15.95 -12.50
CA VAL A 97 9.61 17.20 -13.17
C VAL A 97 11.12 17.26 -13.42
N PRO A 98 11.58 17.97 -14.47
CA PRO A 98 13.00 18.19 -14.68
C PRO A 98 13.56 19.09 -13.56
N ILE A 99 14.80 18.83 -13.16
CA ILE A 99 15.50 19.59 -12.11
C ILE A 99 16.69 20.38 -12.67
N GLY A 100 16.74 20.57 -14.00
CA GLY A 100 17.82 21.29 -14.69
C GLY A 100 19.10 20.48 -14.89
N LEU A 101 19.14 19.21 -14.47
CA LEU A 101 20.24 18.29 -14.78
C LEU A 101 20.15 17.74 -16.21
N PRO A 102 21.27 17.33 -16.82
CA PRO A 102 21.27 16.65 -18.12
C PRO A 102 20.39 15.39 -18.10
N ASP A 103 19.60 15.18 -19.17
CA ASP A 103 18.68 14.05 -19.28
C ASP A 103 19.40 12.67 -19.24
N GLU A 104 20.69 12.63 -19.61
CA GLU A 104 21.57 11.45 -19.55
C GLU A 104 21.70 10.85 -18.15
N LEU A 105 21.57 11.68 -17.10
CA LEU A 105 21.65 11.24 -15.71
C LEU A 105 20.35 10.58 -15.24
N ASN A 106 19.28 10.64 -16.03
CA ASN A 106 17.95 10.12 -15.71
C ASN A 106 17.44 10.55 -14.31
N ALA A 107 17.85 11.74 -13.86
CA ALA A 107 17.50 12.30 -12.58
C ALA A 107 16.29 13.24 -12.75
N ARG A 108 15.19 12.93 -12.04
CA ARG A 108 13.96 13.73 -12.02
C ARG A 108 13.67 14.15 -10.59
N GLY A 109 13.15 15.36 -10.40
CA GLY A 109 12.52 15.76 -9.15
C GLY A 109 11.12 15.15 -9.07
N SER A 110 10.60 14.94 -7.87
CA SER A 110 9.21 14.53 -7.69
C SER A 110 8.47 15.38 -6.66
N ILE A 111 7.21 15.65 -6.96
CA ILE A 111 6.24 16.28 -6.05
C ILE A 111 5.11 15.28 -5.90
N PHE A 112 4.74 14.98 -4.67
CA PHE A 112 3.77 13.91 -4.42
C PHE A 112 2.78 14.25 -3.32
N MET A 113 1.65 13.55 -3.39
CA MET A 113 0.63 13.51 -2.35
C MET A 113 0.20 12.06 -2.15
N ASP A 114 0.36 11.56 -0.93
CA ASP A 114 -0.02 10.22 -0.54
C ASP A 114 -1.16 10.27 0.48
N ILE A 115 -2.15 9.41 0.32
CA ILE A 115 -3.24 9.19 1.29
C ILE A 115 -3.41 7.70 1.53
N GLY A 116 -3.82 7.32 2.73
CA GLY A 116 -4.07 5.92 3.02
C GLY A 116 -4.74 5.69 4.36
N SER A 117 -5.32 4.51 4.52
CA SER A 117 -5.91 4.04 5.76
C SER A 117 -5.66 2.56 5.95
N VAL A 118 -5.58 2.16 7.21
CA VAL A 118 -5.66 0.78 7.67
C VAL A 118 -6.72 0.78 8.76
N TRP A 119 -7.68 -0.13 8.69
CA TRP A 119 -8.79 -0.18 9.63
C TRP A 119 -9.24 -1.61 9.89
N GLU A 120 -10.12 -1.72 10.89
CA GLU A 120 -10.71 -2.95 11.38
C GLU A 120 -9.65 -3.90 11.97
N GLY A 121 -9.65 -3.99 13.30
CA GLY A 121 -8.80 -4.92 14.04
C GLY A 121 -9.56 -6.20 14.32
N ILE A 122 -8.83 -7.22 14.75
CA ILE A 122 -9.38 -8.37 15.46
C ILE A 122 -9.60 -7.93 16.91
N MET A 123 -10.80 -8.14 17.44
CA MET A 123 -11.10 -7.99 18.87
C MET A 123 -10.84 -9.31 19.59
#